data_AF-A0AAD6ZWM3-F1
#
_entry.id   AF-A0AAD6ZWM3-F1
#
_cell.length_a   1.000
_cell.length_b   1.000
_cell.length_c   1.000
_cell.angle_alpha   90.00
_cell.angle_beta   90.00
_cell.angle_gamma   90.00
#
_symmetry.space_group_name_H-M   'P 1'
#
loop_
_entity.id
_entity.type
_entity.pdbx_description
1 polymer ?
#
loop_
_entity_poly.entity_id
_entity_poly.type
_entity_poly.pdbx_seq_one_letter_code
_entity_poly.pdbx_strand_id
1 'polypeptide(L)' 'LVYLPAYSPDVNPIEEGFSAMKAWIRLNRDYVLGKMGNESTCDPIAMLWEAVFSSITVENIEGWYRDCGYV' A
#
# COMPACT_ATOMS: atom_id res chain seq x y z
N LEU A 1 8.94 -14.67 18.03
CA LEU A 1 9.46 -13.51 17.28
C LEU A 1 10.34 -14.06 16.16
N VAL A 2 10.20 -13.58 14.93
CA VAL A 2 11.13 -13.90 13.82
C VAL A 2 12.03 -12.70 13.63
N TYR A 3 13.35 -12.90 13.71
CA TYR A 3 14.32 -11.82 13.52
C TYR A 3 14.79 -11.80 12.07
N LEU A 4 14.69 -10.62 11.44
CA LEU A 4 15.16 -10.40 10.08
C LEU A 4 16.60 -9.87 10.09
N PRO A 5 17.45 -10.28 9.13
CA PRO A 5 18.74 -9.63 8.92
C PRO A 5 18.54 -8.16 8.54
N ALA A 6 19.54 -7.33 8.82
CA ALA A 6 19.52 -5.94 8.36
C ALA A 6 19.39 -5.87 6.83
N TYR A 7 18.64 -4.88 6.33
CA TYR A 7 18.42 -4.65 4.90
C TYR A 7 17.84 -5.85 4.14
N SER A 8 16.92 -6.60 4.77
CA SER A 8 16.20 -7.70 4.13
C SER A 8 14.74 -7.33 3.85
N PRO A 9 14.46 -6.34 2.96
CA PRO A 9 13.09 -5.95 2.64
C PRO A 9 12.33 -7.06 1.91
N ASP A 10 13.04 -7.92 1.17
CA ASP A 10 12.46 -9.00 0.35
C ASP A 10 11.83 -10.13 1.17
N VAL A 11 12.07 -10.15 2.49
CA VAL A 11 11.50 -11.14 3.42
C VAL A 11 10.55 -10.48 4.41
N ASN A 12 10.13 -9.25 4.15
CA ASN A 12 9.17 -8.52 4.97
C ASN A 12 7.92 -8.17 4.16
N PRO A 13 6.79 -8.88 4.35
CA PRO A 13 5.60 -8.73 3.52
C PRO A 13 4.96 -7.34 3.61
N ILE A 14 5.31 -6.55 4.63
CA ILE A 14 4.85 -5.16 4.74
C ILE A 14 5.41 -4.28 3.61
N GLU A 15 6.58 -4.60 3.06
CA GLU A 15 7.21 -3.83 1.98
C GLU A 15 6.41 -3.97 0.68
N GLU A 16 5.93 -5.18 0.38
CA GLU A 16 5.01 -5.43 -0.73
C GLU A 16 3.67 -4.74 -0.54
N GLY A 17 3.12 -4.79 0.68
CA GLY A 17 1.90 -4.04 1.03
C GLY A 17 2.04 -2.53 0.82
N PHE A 18 3.14 -1.93 1.27
CA PHE A 18 3.43 -0.53 0.99
C PHE A 18 3.62 -0.26 -0.50
N SER A 19 4.25 -1.18 -1.24
CA SER A 19 4.40 -1.07 -2.69
C SER A 19 3.05 -1.04 -3.41
N ALA A 20 2.13 -1.95 -3.05
CA ALA A 20 0.77 -2.02 -3.58
C ALA A 20 -0.04 -0.75 -3.28
N MET A 21 0.00 -0.27 -2.04
CA MET A 21 -0.67 0.98 -1.66
C MET A 21 -0.13 2.19 -2.45
N LYS A 22 1.20 2.29 -2.62
CA LYS A 22 1.83 3.35 -3.44
C LYS A 22 1.40 3.24 -4.91
N ALA A 23 1.26 2.03 -5.45
CA ALA A 23 0.78 1.81 -6.82
C ALA A 23 -0.67 2.27 -6.98
N TRP A 24 -1.55 1.93 -6.02
CA TRP A 24 -2.94 2.39 -6.01
C TRP A 24 -3.04 3.91 -5.97
N ILE A 25 -2.26 4.58 -5.11
CA ILE A 25 -2.21 6.04 -5.01
C ILE A 25 -1.81 6.69 -6.34
N ARG A 26 -0.82 6.11 -7.04
CA ARG A 26 -0.37 6.61 -8.35
C ARG A 26 -1.43 6.48 -9.44
N LEU A 27 -2.21 5.40 -9.41
CA LEU A 27 -3.34 5.20 -10.33
C LEU A 27 -4.48 6.18 -10.05
N ASN A 28 -4.70 6.52 -8.77
CA ASN A 28 -5.75 7.43 -8.33
C ASN A 28 -5.24 8.87 -8.13
N ARG A 29 -4.12 9.22 -8.77
CA ARG A 29 -3.45 10.53 -8.61
C ARG A 29 -4.34 11.72 -8.96
N ASP A 30 -5.33 11.53 -9.84
CA ASP A 30 -6.21 12.60 -10.30
C ASP A 30 -7.07 13.15 -9.14
N TYR A 31 -7.40 12.29 -8.17
CA TYR A 31 -8.03 12.71 -6.91
C TYR A 31 -7.12 13.66 -6.10
N VAL A 32 -5.81 13.43 -6.10
CA VAL A 32 -4.80 14.26 -5.43
C VAL A 32 -4.59 15.58 -6.17
N LEU A 33 -4.62 15.55 -7.51
CA LEU A 33 -4.47 16.73 -8.35
C LEU A 33 -5.67 17.68 -8.25
N GLY A 34 -6.90 17.16 -8.08
CA GLY A 34 -8.09 17.99 -7.81
C GLY A 34 -7.91 18.91 -6.59
N LYS A 35 -7.19 18.43 -5.55
CA LYS A 35 -6.88 19.24 -4.37
C LYS A 35 -5.88 20.37 -4.62
N MET A 36 -4.94 20.18 -5.55
CA MET A 36 -4.01 21.24 -5.94
C MET A 36 -4.72 22.36 -6.74
N GLY A 37 -5.89 22.06 -7.32
CA GLY A 37 -6.75 23.00 -8.04
C GLY A 37 -7.69 23.83 -7.15
N ASN A 38 -7.56 23.78 -5.82
CA ASN A 38 -8.43 24.48 -4.86
C ASN A 38 -9.89 23.94 -4.81
N GLU A 39 -10.12 22.71 -5.26
CA GLU A 39 -11.41 22.03 -5.08
C GLU A 39 -11.56 21.57 -3.62
N SER A 40 -12.64 22.02 -2.96
CA SER A 40 -12.91 21.78 -1.54
C SER A 40 -13.35 20.35 -1.20
N THR A 41 -13.43 19.45 -2.18
CA THR A 41 -14.07 18.14 -2.08
C THR A 41 -13.11 16.98 -1.80
N CYS A 42 -11.80 17.19 -1.87
CA CYS A 42 -10.84 16.11 -1.69
C CYS A 42 -10.35 16.06 -0.22
N ASP A 43 -10.59 14.92 0.44
CA ASP A 43 -10.01 14.58 1.75
C ASP A 43 -8.85 13.58 1.57
N PRO A 44 -7.58 13.98 1.83
CA PRO A 44 -6.42 13.11 1.67
C PRO A 44 -6.42 11.94 2.65
N ILE A 45 -7.02 12.11 3.85
CA ILE A 45 -7.06 11.04 4.85
C ILE A 45 -8.03 9.95 4.41
N ALA A 46 -9.20 10.33 3.90
CA ALA A 46 -10.14 9.38 3.30
C ALA A 46 -9.49 8.62 2.12
N MET A 47 -8.70 9.31 1.28
CA MET A 47 -7.99 8.67 0.17
C MET A 47 -6.94 7.65 0.63
N LEU A 48 -6.22 7.93 1.72
CA LEU A 48 -5.28 6.96 2.29
C LEU A 48 -6.02 5.72 2.84
N TRP A 49 -7.17 5.91 3.47
CA TRP A 49 -8.01 4.79 3.90
C TRP A 49 -8.47 3.94 2.71
N GLU A 50 -8.96 4.58 1.66
CA GLU A 50 -9.34 3.87 0.43
C GLU A 50 -8.17 3.11 -0.19
N ALA A 51 -6.98 3.71 -0.21
CA ALA A 51 -5.77 3.05 -0.69
C ALA A 51 -5.44 1.79 0.11
N VAL A 52 -5.53 1.86 1.44
CA VAL A 52 -5.29 0.73 2.34
C VAL A 52 -6.31 -0.38 2.09
N PHE A 53 -7.60 -0.06 2.14
CA PHE A 53 -8.66 -1.06 2.02
C PHE A 53 -8.79 -1.65 0.62
N SER A 54 -8.39 -0.91 -0.42
CA SER A 54 -8.43 -1.40 -1.81
C SER A 54 -7.20 -2.21 -2.21
N SER A 55 -6.02 -1.93 -1.63
CA SER A 55 -4.76 -2.59 -2.05
C SER A 55 -4.35 -3.76 -1.14
N ILE A 56 -4.80 -3.78 0.11
CA ILE A 56 -4.42 -4.79 1.11
C ILE A 56 -5.58 -5.77 1.30
N THR A 57 -5.76 -6.68 0.32
CA THR A 57 -6.76 -7.75 0.41
C THR A 57 -6.16 -9.03 0.98
N VAL A 58 -7.01 -9.97 1.42
CA VAL A 58 -6.57 -11.25 1.99
C VAL A 58 -5.75 -12.05 0.98
N GLU A 59 -6.17 -12.05 -0.29
CA GLU A 59 -5.50 -12.75 -1.38
C GLU A 59 -4.10 -12.19 -1.63
N ASN A 60 -3.97 -10.86 -1.60
CA ASN A 60 -2.68 -10.19 -1.74
C ASN A 60 -1.77 -10.52 -0.54
N ILE A 61 -2.29 -10.47 0.68
CA ILE A 61 -1.53 -10.81 1.89
C ILE A 61 -1.00 -12.24 1.81
N GLU A 62 -1.83 -13.20 1.42
CA GLU A 62 -1.38 -14.59 1.27
C GLU A 62 -0.25 -14.71 0.24
N GLY A 63 -0.36 -14.01 -0.89
CA GLY A 63 0.68 -13.92 -1.91
C GLY A 63 2.00 -13.38 -1.35
N TRP A 64 1.98 -12.25 -0.66
CA TRP A 64 3.18 -11.61 -0.10
C TRP A 64 3.87 -12.47 0.96
N TYR A 65 3.09 -13.16 1.80
CA TYR A 65 3.67 -14.10 2.77
C TYR A 65 4.33 -15.30 2.10
N ARG A 66 3.78 -15.78 0.97
CA ARG A 66 4.40 -16.85 0.16
C ARG A 66 5.67 -16.37 -0.53
N ASP A 67 5.65 -15.17 -1.11
CA ASP A 67 6.81 -14.57 -1.80
C ASP A 67 7.98 -14.34 -0.83
N CYS A 68 7.67 -13.97 0.42
CA CYS A 68 8.64 -13.88 1.51
C CYS A 68 9.09 -15.25 2.11
N GLY A 69 8.49 -16.37 1.68
CA GLY A 69 8.85 -17.72 2.13
C GLY A 69 8.28 -18.15 3.49
N TYR A 70 7.19 -17.52 3.96
CA TYR A 70 6.53 -17.85 5.23
C TYR A 70 5.41 -18.89 5.11
N VAL A 71 4.97 -19.20 3.89
CA VAL A 71 3.92 -20.16 3.53
C VAL A 71 4.47 -21.09 2.46
#